data_AF-A0A484D2J0-F1
#
_entry.id   AF-A0A484D2J0-F1
#
_cell.length_a   1.000
_cell.length_b   1.000
_cell.length_c   1.000
_cell.angle_alpha   90.00
_cell.angle_beta   90.00
_cell.angle_gamma   90.00
#
_symmetry.space_group_name_H-M   'P 1'
#
loop_
_entity.id
_entity.type
_entity.pdbx_description
1 polymer ?
#
loop_
_entity_poly.entity_id
_entity_poly.type
_entity_poly.pdbx_seq_one_letter_code
_entity_poly.pdbx_strand_id
1 'polypeptide(L)'
;MYKLFLSFSQRKPKYSATRRLHLKSKLLKRAASMLVAESEERKHEKERVLNESYPPLKLSGLSVEELQNLCKDLHHKIDVVDEVRYDMEVKVAKNDTEIQMLSQKIVGLKGAKRPNLKRVKKTTDDMLGACSDNSKLMKADFKAKLKTVKKEEEKKEEVTDWRKNVEAMSGMEGRKKLFNAGK
;
A
#
# COMPACT_ATOMS: atom_id res chain seq x y z
N MET A 1 -9.79 61.80 -9.37
CA MET A 1 -9.47 60.79 -8.34
C MET A 1 -9.08 59.48 -9.02
N TYR A 2 -7.79 59.15 -9.09
CA TYR A 2 -7.32 57.89 -9.66
C TYR A 2 -7.06 56.90 -8.52
N LYS A 3 -7.86 55.82 -8.44
CA LYS A 3 -7.62 54.69 -7.55
C LYS A 3 -6.46 53.86 -8.13
N LEU A 4 -5.27 54.00 -7.54
CA LEU A 4 -4.17 53.06 -7.75
C LEU A 4 -4.53 51.70 -7.14
N PHE A 5 -4.87 50.73 -7.98
CA PHE A 5 -4.90 49.32 -7.59
C PHE A 5 -3.44 48.84 -7.47
N LEU A 6 -2.89 48.90 -6.26
CA LEU A 6 -1.66 48.18 -5.92
C LEU A 6 -1.95 46.68 -5.98
N SER A 7 -1.65 46.07 -7.13
CA SER A 7 -1.62 44.62 -7.25
C SER A 7 -0.46 44.10 -6.40
N PHE A 8 -0.76 43.59 -5.21
CA PHE A 8 0.17 42.75 -4.46
C PHE A 8 0.42 41.48 -5.28
N SER A 9 1.40 41.53 -6.18
CA SER A 9 1.88 40.38 -6.93
C SER A 9 2.35 39.34 -5.92
N GLN A 10 1.61 38.23 -5.80
CA GLN A 10 1.99 37.14 -4.91
C GLN A 10 3.40 36.68 -5.28
N ARG A 11 4.34 36.76 -4.31
CA ARG A 11 5.72 36.34 -4.51
C ARG A 11 5.71 34.89 -5.00
N LYS A 12 6.22 34.65 -6.22
CA LYS A 12 6.33 33.30 -6.77
C LYS A 12 7.16 32.44 -5.81
N PRO A 13 6.67 31.27 -5.37
CA PRO A 13 7.41 30.43 -4.43
C PRO A 13 8.73 29.98 -5.08
N LYS A 14 9.84 30.01 -4.31
CA LYS A 14 11.20 29.65 -4.79
C LYS A 14 11.29 28.27 -5.45
N TYR A 15 10.37 27.35 -5.14
CA TYR A 15 10.28 26.03 -5.75
C TYR A 15 8.86 25.75 -6.25
N SER A 16 8.75 24.98 -7.33
CA SER A 16 7.46 24.48 -7.81
C SER A 16 6.82 23.51 -6.82
N ALA A 17 5.49 23.43 -6.83
CA ALA A 17 4.75 22.45 -6.02
C ALA A 17 5.17 21.01 -6.37
N THR A 18 5.39 20.73 -7.65
CA THR A 18 5.88 19.45 -8.17
C THR A 18 7.22 19.05 -7.52
N ARG A 19 8.19 19.99 -7.43
CA ARG A 19 9.48 19.71 -6.80
C ARG A 19 9.33 19.39 -5.32
N ARG A 20 8.50 20.14 -4.58
CA ARG A 20 8.23 19.85 -3.16
C ARG A 20 7.59 18.48 -2.96
N LEU A 21 6.61 18.11 -3.81
CA LEU A 21 5.94 16.81 -3.74
C LEU A 21 6.91 15.67 -4.04
N HIS A 22 7.75 15.82 -5.05
CA HIS A 22 8.79 14.85 -5.39
C HIS A 22 9.74 14.59 -4.22
N LEU A 23 10.20 15.65 -3.55
CA LEU A 23 11.05 15.53 -2.37
C LEU A 23 10.33 14.85 -1.20
N LYS A 24 9.07 15.19 -0.93
CA LYS A 24 8.26 14.50 0.09
C LYS A 24 8.10 13.01 -0.21
N SER A 25 7.85 12.65 -1.47
CA SER A 25 7.74 11.26 -1.90
C SER A 25 9.06 10.50 -1.67
N LYS A 26 10.19 11.10 -2.03
CA LYS A 26 11.53 10.53 -1.76
C LYS A 26 11.79 10.34 -0.27
N LEU A 27 11.44 11.32 0.55
CA LEU A 27 11.58 11.24 2.01
C LEU A 27 10.73 10.11 2.59
N LEU A 28 9.45 10.02 2.21
CA LEU A 28 8.57 8.94 2.67
C LEU A 28 9.06 7.56 2.21
N LYS A 29 9.54 7.43 0.97
CA LYS A 29 10.12 6.18 0.47
C LYS A 29 11.33 5.75 1.28
N ARG A 30 12.21 6.69 1.64
CA ARG A 30 13.37 6.40 2.49
C ARG A 30 12.95 6.04 3.91
N ALA A 31 12.03 6.79 4.51
CA ALA A 31 11.52 6.53 5.85
C ALA A 31 10.86 5.14 5.95
N ALA A 32 10.06 4.74 4.95
CA ALA A 32 9.47 3.41 4.91
C ALA A 32 10.53 2.31 4.84
N SER A 33 11.58 2.50 4.03
CA SER A 33 12.71 1.55 3.97
C SER A 33 13.48 1.47 5.29
N MET A 34 13.67 2.59 5.99
CA MET A 34 14.34 2.61 7.29
C MET A 34 13.49 1.91 8.37
N LEU A 35 12.17 2.12 8.37
CA LEU A 35 11.26 1.48 9.30
C LEU A 35 11.27 -0.05 9.18
N VAL A 36 11.33 -0.56 7.95
CA VAL A 36 11.45 -2.02 7.71
C VAL A 36 12.79 -2.55 8.21
N ALA A 37 13.89 -1.83 7.94
CA ALA A 37 15.21 -2.24 8.41
C ALA A 37 15.30 -2.25 9.95
N GLU A 38 14.80 -1.21 10.61
CA GLU A 38 14.75 -1.13 12.08
C GLU A 38 13.87 -2.25 12.67
N SER A 39 12.74 -2.55 12.04
CA SER A 39 11.88 -3.65 12.47
C SER A 39 12.59 -5.00 12.39
N GLU A 40 13.43 -5.23 11.38
CA GLU A 40 14.16 -6.48 11.24
C GLU A 40 15.33 -6.57 12.23
N GLU A 41 16.07 -5.48 12.40
CA GLU A 41 17.12 -5.37 13.41
C GLU A 41 16.57 -5.64 14.82
N ARG A 42 15.38 -5.11 15.14
CA ARG A 42 14.71 -5.36 16.42
C ARG A 42 14.36 -6.83 16.64
N LYS A 43 14.00 -7.57 15.58
CA LYS A 43 13.73 -9.02 15.70
C LYS A 43 15.02 -9.79 15.94
N HIS A 44 16.08 -9.50 15.18
CA HIS A 44 17.38 -10.13 15.37
C HIS A 44 17.94 -9.86 16.76
N GLU A 45 17.81 -8.63 17.26
CA GLU A 45 18.25 -8.29 18.61
C GLU A 45 17.43 -9.06 19.66
N LYS A 46 16.11 -9.16 19.49
CA LYS A 46 15.27 -9.97 20.37
C LYS A 46 15.72 -11.43 20.40
N GLU A 47 15.97 -12.04 19.25
CA GLU A 47 16.47 -13.42 19.16
C GLU A 47 17.85 -13.58 19.82
N ARG A 48 18.76 -12.62 19.60
CA ARG A 48 20.09 -12.61 20.21
C ARG A 48 20.00 -12.59 21.74
N VAL A 49 19.24 -11.64 22.29
CA VAL A 49 19.06 -11.48 23.75
C VAL A 49 18.40 -12.71 24.36
N LEU A 50 17.39 -13.29 23.70
CA LEU A 50 16.73 -14.51 24.18
C LEU A 50 17.68 -15.71 24.18
N ASN A 51 18.47 -15.89 23.12
CA ASN A 51 19.42 -17.00 23.03
C ASN A 51 20.58 -16.86 24.04
N GLU A 52 21.02 -15.63 24.33
CA GLU A 52 22.04 -15.36 25.34
C GLU A 52 21.51 -15.58 26.76
N SER A 53 20.29 -15.09 27.05
CA SER A 53 19.69 -15.17 28.39
C SER A 53 19.15 -16.56 28.72
N TYR A 54 18.59 -17.24 27.72
CA TYR A 54 17.88 -18.52 27.84
C TYR A 54 18.30 -19.47 26.71
N PRO A 55 19.53 -20.00 26.75
CA PRO A 55 19.99 -20.94 25.75
C PRO A 55 19.15 -22.24 25.77
N PRO A 56 19.07 -22.97 24.65
CA PRO A 56 18.34 -24.23 24.59
C PRO A 56 18.79 -25.23 25.65
N LEU A 57 17.81 -25.83 26.35
CA LEU A 57 18.08 -26.80 27.41
C LEU A 57 18.70 -28.08 26.85
N LYS A 58 19.83 -28.48 27.42
CA LYS A 58 20.49 -29.75 27.11
C LYS A 58 20.18 -30.74 28.23
N LEU A 59 19.24 -31.65 27.97
CA LEU A 59 18.76 -32.62 28.96
C LEU A 59 19.45 -33.99 28.84
N SER A 60 20.10 -34.25 27.71
CA SER A 60 20.80 -35.50 27.43
C SER A 60 22.00 -35.68 28.36
N GLY A 61 22.11 -36.85 29.01
CA GLY A 61 23.25 -37.20 29.86
C GLY A 61 23.16 -36.69 31.29
N LEU A 62 22.08 -36.01 31.68
CA LEU A 62 21.82 -35.63 33.07
C LEU A 62 21.29 -36.81 33.87
N SER A 63 21.79 -36.96 35.09
CA SER A 63 21.23 -37.85 36.10
C SER A 63 19.86 -37.37 36.60
N VAL A 64 19.13 -38.24 37.30
CA VAL A 64 17.81 -37.90 37.88
C VAL A 64 17.92 -36.76 38.90
N GLU A 65 18.98 -36.73 39.69
CA GLU A 65 19.21 -35.69 40.69
C GLU A 65 19.50 -34.33 40.03
N GLU A 66 20.35 -34.30 39.01
CA GLU A 66 20.64 -33.08 38.24
C GLU A 66 19.39 -32.54 37.55
N LEU A 67 18.54 -33.42 37.00
CA LEU A 67 17.26 -33.02 36.43
C LEU A 67 16.31 -32.42 37.48
N GLN A 68 16.24 -33.02 38.68
CA GLN A 68 15.42 -32.48 39.76
C GLN A 68 15.91 -31.10 40.23
N ASN A 69 17.23 -30.91 40.32
CA ASN A 69 17.82 -29.61 40.69
C ASN A 69 17.56 -28.57 39.60
N LEU A 70 17.73 -28.92 38.32
CA LEU A 70 17.40 -28.04 37.20
C LEU A 70 15.93 -27.61 37.22
N CYS A 71 15.01 -28.52 37.50
CA CYS A 71 13.58 -28.19 37.60
C CYS A 71 13.28 -27.18 38.73
N LYS A 72 13.93 -27.34 39.89
CA LYS A 72 13.79 -26.40 41.02
C LYS A 72 14.36 -25.02 40.66
N ASP A 73 15.53 -24.99 40.01
CA ASP A 73 16.17 -23.75 39.58
C ASP A 73 15.34 -23.01 38.53
N LEU A 74 14.78 -23.73 37.55
CA LEU A 74 13.90 -23.14 36.54
C LEU A 74 12.62 -22.60 37.16
N HIS A 75 12.01 -23.32 38.11
CA HIS A 75 10.84 -22.83 38.83
C HIS A 75 11.14 -21.51 39.55
N HIS A 76 12.24 -21.44 40.30
CA HIS A 76 12.62 -20.20 40.98
C HIS A 76 12.89 -19.05 40.00
N LYS A 77 13.55 -19.32 38.88
CA LYS A 77 13.78 -18.31 37.83
C LYS A 77 12.48 -17.80 37.21
N ILE A 78 11.46 -18.66 37.04
CA ILE A 78 10.15 -18.24 36.53
C ILE A 78 9.53 -17.21 37.48
N ASP A 79 9.56 -17.45 38.79
CA ASP A 79 9.00 -16.52 39.78
C ASP A 79 9.66 -15.14 39.69
N VAL A 80 11.00 -15.11 39.64
CA VAL A 80 11.76 -13.85 39.52
C VAL A 80 11.49 -13.14 38.19
N VAL A 81 11.43 -13.87 37.07
CA VAL A 81 11.18 -13.28 35.75
C VAL A 81 9.76 -12.74 35.64
N ASP A 82 8.78 -13.41 36.26
CA ASP A 82 7.39 -12.93 36.24
C ASP A 82 7.22 -11.65 37.06
N GLU A 83 7.90 -11.52 38.19
CA GLU A 83 7.95 -10.27 38.97
C GLU A 83 8.50 -9.12 38.12
N VAL A 84 9.63 -9.33 37.45
CA VAL A 84 10.23 -8.31 36.55
C VAL A 84 9.31 -7.98 35.38
N ARG A 85 8.62 -8.99 34.81
CA ARG A 85 7.65 -8.82 33.74
C ARG A 85 6.48 -7.95 34.21
N TYR A 86 5.94 -8.22 35.40
CA TYR A 86 4.85 -7.45 36.00
C TYR A 86 5.25 -5.98 36.21
N ASP A 87 6.42 -5.73 36.79
CA ASP A 87 6.94 -4.37 36.98
C ASP A 87 7.09 -3.60 35.65
N MET A 88 7.56 -4.29 34.60
CA MET A 88 7.69 -3.71 33.27
C MET A 88 6.32 -3.38 32.68
N GLU A 89 5.35 -4.28 32.80
CA GLU A 89 3.98 -4.11 32.32
C GLU A 89 3.30 -2.91 32.99
N VAL A 90 3.47 -2.76 34.31
CA VAL A 90 2.96 -1.60 35.05
C VAL A 90 3.58 -0.28 34.55
N LYS A 91 4.88 -0.27 34.23
CA LYS A 91 5.55 0.93 33.67
C LYS A 91 5.02 1.26 32.28
N VAL A 92 4.83 0.27 31.42
CA VAL A 92 4.24 0.46 30.08
C VAL A 92 2.81 0.99 30.18
N ALA A 93 1.98 0.40 31.06
CA ALA A 93 0.60 0.85 31.27
C ALA A 93 0.54 2.32 31.73
N LYS A 94 1.43 2.74 32.64
CA LYS A 94 1.53 4.16 33.05
C LYS A 94 1.83 5.06 31.84
N ASN A 95 2.81 4.70 31.03
CA ASN A 95 3.16 5.47 29.83
C ASN A 95 1.99 5.53 28.84
N ASP A 96 1.26 4.44 28.64
CA ASP A 96 0.10 4.39 27.74
C ASP A 96 -1.02 5.33 28.23
N THR A 97 -1.31 5.32 29.54
CA THR A 97 -2.29 6.25 30.12
C THR A 97 -1.87 7.70 29.96
N GLU A 98 -0.58 8.02 30.14
CA GLU A 98 -0.06 9.36 29.93
C GLU A 98 -0.17 9.80 28.46
N ILE A 99 0.22 8.93 27.52
CA ILE A 99 0.08 9.17 26.07
C ILE A 99 -1.38 9.41 25.71
N GLN A 100 -2.32 8.64 26.27
CA GLN A 100 -3.75 8.81 26.05
C GLN A 100 -4.23 10.18 26.56
N MET A 101 -3.86 10.55 27.79
CA MET A 101 -4.21 11.85 28.37
C MET A 101 -3.64 13.01 27.55
N LEU A 102 -2.37 12.93 27.15
CA LEU A 102 -1.73 13.94 26.31
C LEU A 102 -2.40 14.04 24.94
N SER A 103 -2.76 12.90 24.33
CA SER A 103 -3.46 12.86 23.05
C SER A 103 -4.84 13.53 23.14
N GLN A 104 -5.59 13.27 24.21
CA GLN A 104 -6.87 13.93 24.48
C GLN A 104 -6.69 15.44 24.67
N LYS A 105 -5.68 15.86 25.43
CA LYS A 105 -5.35 17.28 25.63
C LYS A 105 -5.01 17.97 24.30
N ILE A 106 -4.23 17.32 23.43
CA ILE A 106 -3.92 17.82 22.09
C ILE A 106 -5.20 17.99 21.25
N VAL A 107 -6.12 17.04 21.30
CA VAL A 107 -7.41 17.13 20.59
C VAL A 107 -8.25 18.28 21.14
N GLY A 108 -8.35 18.43 22.46
CA GLY A 108 -9.04 19.54 23.11
C GLY A 108 -8.48 20.90 22.71
N LEU A 109 -7.16 21.06 22.71
CA LEU A 109 -6.48 22.30 22.32
C LEU A 109 -6.60 22.61 20.82
N LYS A 110 -6.53 21.60 19.95
CA LYS A 110 -6.73 21.79 18.50
C LYS A 110 -8.17 22.18 18.17
N GLY A 111 -9.11 21.92 19.08
CA GLY A 111 -10.55 22.03 18.85
C GLY A 111 -11.05 20.92 17.91
N ALA A 112 -12.30 20.50 18.07
CA ALA A 112 -12.94 19.64 17.09
C ALA A 112 -13.06 20.41 15.77
N LYS A 113 -12.29 20.02 14.74
CA LYS A 113 -12.52 20.52 13.38
C LYS A 113 -13.92 20.08 12.97
N ARG A 114 -14.90 20.99 13.02
CA ARG A 114 -16.20 20.76 12.38
C ARG A 114 -15.92 20.37 10.93
N PRO A 115 -16.32 19.16 10.48
CA PRO A 115 -16.16 18.81 9.08
C PRO A 115 -16.91 19.86 8.27
N ASN A 116 -16.19 20.58 7.42
CA ASN A 116 -16.79 21.62 6.62
C ASN A 116 -17.77 20.93 5.66
N LEU A 117 -19.07 21.10 5.87
CA LEU A 117 -20.12 20.43 5.08
C LEU A 117 -20.00 20.90 3.63
N LYS A 118 -19.32 20.10 2.79
CA LYS A 118 -19.30 20.32 1.35
C LYS A 118 -20.61 19.80 0.80
N ARG A 119 -21.31 20.62 0.01
CA ARG A 119 -22.49 20.17 -0.75
C ARG A 119 -22.04 19.18 -1.82
N VAL A 120 -22.07 17.89 -1.49
CA VAL A 120 -21.84 16.80 -2.43
C VAL A 120 -23.14 16.58 -3.20
N LYS A 121 -23.12 16.77 -4.52
CA LYS A 121 -24.22 16.29 -5.36
C LYS A 121 -24.10 14.77 -5.41
N LYS A 122 -25.16 14.03 -5.07
CA LYS A 122 -25.19 12.57 -5.25
C LYS A 122 -24.83 12.28 -6.71
N THR A 123 -23.77 11.53 -6.92
CA THR A 123 -23.35 11.15 -8.28
C THR A 123 -24.18 9.94 -8.69
N THR A 124 -24.35 9.68 -9.98
CA THR A 124 -25.07 8.48 -10.48
C THR A 124 -24.55 7.16 -9.90
N ASP A 125 -23.26 7.11 -9.53
CA ASP A 125 -22.62 5.98 -8.83
C ASP A 125 -23.17 5.76 -7.42
N ASP A 126 -23.56 6.82 -6.68
CA ASP A 126 -24.17 6.70 -5.34
C ASP A 126 -25.60 6.14 -5.40
N MET A 127 -26.31 6.42 -6.50
CA MET A 127 -27.67 5.93 -6.73
C MET A 127 -27.67 4.48 -7.23
N LEU A 128 -26.68 4.09 -8.04
CA LEU A 128 -26.57 2.75 -8.63
C LEU A 128 -25.80 1.76 -7.74
N GLY A 129 -24.85 2.24 -6.92
CA GLY A 129 -24.08 1.42 -5.98
C GLY A 129 -24.92 0.81 -4.86
N ALA A 130 -26.07 1.41 -4.52
CA ALA A 130 -27.02 0.85 -3.56
C ALA A 130 -27.80 -0.37 -4.13
N CYS A 131 -27.77 -0.58 -5.44
CA CYS A 131 -28.49 -1.66 -6.13
C CYS A 131 -27.57 -2.73 -6.72
N SER A 132 -26.26 -2.74 -6.42
CA SER A 132 -25.33 -3.72 -6.99
C SER A 132 -24.42 -4.35 -5.92
N ASP A 133 -24.25 -5.66 -6.03
CA ASP A 133 -23.61 -6.53 -5.04
C ASP A 133 -22.24 -6.05 -4.55
N ASN A 134 -22.03 -6.23 -3.25
CA ASN A 134 -20.86 -5.82 -2.47
C ASN A 134 -19.55 -6.53 -2.84
N SER A 135 -19.53 -7.34 -3.90
CA SER A 135 -18.36 -8.08 -4.39
C SER A 135 -17.32 -7.19 -5.09
N LYS A 136 -17.68 -5.93 -5.39
CA LYS A 136 -16.80 -4.94 -6.04
C LYS A 136 -16.19 -3.92 -5.08
N LEU A 137 -16.14 -4.18 -3.77
CA LEU A 137 -15.26 -3.46 -2.84
C LEU A 137 -13.78 -3.85 -3.04
N MET A 138 -13.31 -3.75 -4.28
CA MET A 138 -11.89 -3.70 -4.59
C MET A 138 -11.41 -2.30 -4.23
N LYS A 139 -10.31 -2.22 -3.47
CA LYS A 139 -9.62 -0.98 -3.07
C LYS A 139 -9.77 0.07 -4.16
N ALA A 140 -10.27 1.25 -3.79
CA ALA A 140 -10.45 2.38 -4.69
C ALA A 140 -9.08 2.95 -5.14
N ASP A 141 -8.26 2.11 -5.76
CA ASP A 141 -7.11 2.51 -6.52
C ASP A 141 -7.67 3.23 -7.74
N PHE A 142 -7.67 4.57 -7.68
CA PHE A 142 -8.02 5.44 -8.80
C PHE A 142 -7.31 5.04 -10.10
N LYS A 143 -6.14 4.40 -9.97
CA LYS A 143 -5.32 3.84 -11.05
C LYS A 143 -5.94 2.62 -11.76
N ALA A 144 -6.77 1.84 -11.07
CA ALA A 144 -7.41 0.64 -11.63
C ALA A 144 -8.56 0.96 -12.61
N LYS A 145 -9.18 2.14 -12.50
CA LYS A 145 -10.26 2.61 -13.39
C LYS A 145 -9.76 3.32 -14.66
N LEU A 146 -8.46 3.54 -14.82
CA LEU A 146 -7.89 4.10 -16.05
C LEU A 146 -7.65 2.97 -17.06
N LYS A 147 -8.30 3.00 -18.23
CA LYS A 147 -7.90 2.17 -19.38
C LYS A 147 -6.47 2.55 -19.74
N THR A 148 -5.49 1.72 -19.38
CA THR A 148 -4.18 1.77 -20.03
C THR A 148 -4.43 1.48 -21.50
N VAL A 149 -4.20 2.46 -22.38
CA VAL A 149 -4.03 2.17 -23.81
C VAL A 149 -2.85 1.21 -23.86
N LYS A 150 -3.16 -0.07 -24.06
CA LYS A 150 -2.20 -1.05 -24.50
C LYS A 150 -1.72 -0.48 -25.83
N LYS A 151 -0.55 0.17 -25.82
CA LYS A 151 0.20 0.32 -27.07
C LYS A 151 0.44 -1.12 -27.47
N GLU A 152 -0.35 -1.63 -28.41
CA GLU A 152 -0.10 -2.94 -28.98
C GLU A 152 1.35 -2.90 -29.42
N GLU A 153 2.19 -3.73 -28.79
CA GLU A 153 3.35 -4.23 -29.50
C GLU A 153 2.79 -4.82 -30.78
N GLU A 154 3.15 -4.16 -31.87
CA GLU A 154 2.97 -4.57 -33.25
C GLU A 154 3.19 -6.09 -33.33
N LYS A 155 2.09 -6.84 -33.25
CA LYS A 155 2.10 -8.24 -33.63
C LYS A 155 2.37 -8.20 -35.11
N LYS A 156 3.64 -8.44 -35.46
CA LYS A 156 4.08 -8.79 -36.80
C LYS A 156 3.04 -9.76 -37.38
N GLU A 157 2.24 -9.26 -38.32
CA GLU A 157 1.43 -10.10 -39.17
C GLU A 157 2.39 -11.07 -39.86
N GLU A 158 2.21 -12.35 -39.59
CA GLU A 158 2.74 -13.40 -40.44
C GLU A 158 1.94 -13.31 -41.75
N VAL A 159 2.41 -12.45 -42.64
CA VAL A 159 1.87 -12.25 -43.99
C VAL A 159 2.09 -13.54 -44.76
N THR A 160 1.13 -14.46 -44.69
CA THR A 160 1.04 -15.58 -45.65
C THR A 160 0.41 -15.07 -46.93
N ASP A 161 1.27 -14.63 -47.85
CA ASP A 161 1.12 -14.46 -49.30
C ASP A 161 -0.17 -13.78 -49.82
N TRP A 162 -0.06 -12.50 -50.16
CA TRP A 162 -1.15 -11.68 -50.74
C TRP A 162 -1.69 -12.22 -52.08
N ARG A 163 -0.97 -13.12 -52.78
CA ARG A 163 -1.47 -13.77 -54.00
C ARG A 163 -2.72 -14.62 -53.77
N LYS A 164 -2.84 -15.27 -52.61
CA LYS A 164 -3.96 -16.19 -52.30
C LYS A 164 -5.31 -15.49 -52.09
N ASN A 165 -5.30 -14.22 -51.67
CA ASN A 165 -6.53 -13.45 -51.44
C ASN A 165 -7.14 -12.93 -52.75
N VAL A 166 -6.29 -12.60 -53.73
CA VAL A 166 -6.72 -12.08 -55.05
C VAL A 166 -7.34 -13.17 -55.91
N GLU A 167 -6.78 -14.38 -55.93
CA GLU A 167 -7.35 -15.52 -56.67
C GLU A 167 -8.69 -16.00 -56.10
N ALA A 168 -8.90 -15.89 -54.78
CA ALA A 168 -10.16 -16.25 -54.13
C ALA A 168 -11.33 -15.29 -54.48
N MET A 169 -11.04 -14.08 -54.92
CA MET A 169 -12.04 -13.06 -55.29
C MET A 169 -12.33 -13.00 -56.80
N SER A 170 -11.59 -13.73 -57.64
CA SER A 170 -11.73 -13.66 -59.11
C SER A 170 -12.66 -14.71 -59.72
N GLY A 171 -13.33 -15.53 -58.91
CA GLY A 171 -14.16 -16.62 -59.41
C GLY A 171 -15.50 -16.69 -58.72
N MET A 172 -16.49 -15.92 -59.20
CA MET A 172 -17.89 -16.35 -59.21
C MET A 172 -18.79 -15.41 -60.03
N GLU A 173 -19.58 -16.07 -60.89
CA GLU A 173 -20.89 -15.67 -61.38
C GLU A 173 -21.05 -14.53 -62.41
N GLY A 174 -21.33 -14.92 -63.66
CA GLY A 174 -22.43 -14.26 -64.39
C GLY A 174 -22.23 -14.02 -65.88
N ARG A 175 -22.60 -15.00 -66.71
CA ARG A 175 -22.83 -14.89 -68.16
C ARG A 175 -23.64 -13.62 -68.51
N LYS A 176 -23.07 -12.69 -69.30
CA LYS A 176 -23.86 -11.69 -70.02
C LYS A 176 -23.29 -11.36 -71.40
N LYS A 177 -24.06 -11.83 -72.39
CA LYS A 177 -24.24 -11.38 -73.79
C LYS A 177 -23.02 -11.44 -74.72
N LEU A 178 -22.91 -12.57 -75.41
CA LEU A 178 -22.34 -12.63 -76.75
C LEU A 178 -23.26 -11.86 -77.72
N PHE A 179 -22.72 -10.87 -78.41
CA PHE A 179 -23.16 -10.50 -79.75
C PHE A 179 -21.93 -10.30 -80.62
N ASN A 180 -21.77 -11.21 -81.60
CA ASN A 180 -20.81 -11.11 -82.69
C ASN A 180 -21.25 -10.00 -83.65
N ALA A 181 -20.31 -9.14 -84.06
CA ALA A 181 -20.45 -8.29 -85.24
C ALA A 181 -19.11 -8.27 -85.98
N GLY A 182 -19.01 -9.06 -87.06
CA GLY A 182 -17.80 -9.10 -87.87
C GLY A 182 -17.87 -10.05 -89.07
N LYS A 183 -18.96 -9.98 -89.86
CA LYS A 183 -19.24 -10.76 -91.09
C LYS A 183 -19.39 -12.27 -90.95
#